data_AF-A0AAD5N451-F1
#
_entry.id   AF-A0AAD5N451-F1
#
_cell.length_a   1.000
_cell.length_b   1.000
_cell.length_c   1.000
_cell.angle_alpha   90.00
_cell.angle_beta   90.00
_cell.angle_gamma   90.00
#
_symmetry.space_group_name_H-M   'P 1'
#
loop_
_entity.id
_entity.type
_entity.pdbx_description
1 polymer ?
#
loop_
_entity_poly.entity_id
_entity_poly.type
_entity_poly.pdbx_seq_one_letter_code
_entity_poly.pdbx_strand_id
1 'polypeptide(L)'
;MSGIIRNAGFAWYYPPFEARLWILYEVAEYMLTCSGGILRTPDNEKFVSHVQEMLQVGVRPTIQRHGYRSTYDGDMEFLTAWLELLVLLTNLQVDIDDVRRLMSHITWHSKTAAIWTNTMRGLVQLHRFEGELIINEEHYTFTPFPRL
;
A
#
# COMPACT_ATOMS: atom_id res chain seq x y z
N MET A 1 -14.16 -22.69 1.54
CA MET A 1 -14.03 -22.45 3.00
C MET A 1 -14.12 -20.96 3.24
N SER A 2 -14.87 -20.59 4.29
CA SER A 2 -15.56 -19.32 4.54
C SER A 2 -14.65 -18.10 4.63
N GLY A 3 -14.96 -17.08 3.81
CA GLY A 3 -14.42 -15.73 3.95
C GLY A 3 -15.01 -15.03 5.16
N ILE A 4 -14.20 -14.86 6.19
CA ILE A 4 -14.44 -14.06 7.39
C ILE A 4 -13.02 -13.49 7.64
N ILE A 5 -12.63 -12.29 7.20
CA ILE A 5 -13.18 -10.94 7.31
C ILE A 5 -12.69 -10.15 6.07
N ARG A 6 -13.55 -9.36 5.41
CA ARG A 6 -13.15 -8.45 4.29
C ARG A 6 -13.35 -6.96 4.59
N ASN A 7 -13.85 -6.63 5.78
CA ASN A 7 -14.08 -5.28 6.27
C ASN A 7 -13.67 -5.25 7.73
N ALA A 8 -12.50 -4.68 8.02
CA ALA A 8 -12.07 -4.36 9.38
C ALA A 8 -11.98 -2.84 9.48
N GLY A 9 -12.83 -2.23 10.30
CA GLY A 9 -12.72 -0.82 10.66
C GLY A 9 -11.80 -0.68 11.86
N PHE A 10 -10.74 0.13 11.72
CA PHE A 10 -9.82 0.41 12.82
C PHE A 10 -10.34 1.61 13.64
N ALA A 11 -10.54 1.41 14.94
CA ALA A 11 -10.86 2.47 15.90
C ALA A 11 -9.71 2.59 16.91
N TRP A 12 -9.13 3.78 17.06
CA TRP A 12 -8.00 4.03 17.97
C TRP A 12 -8.47 4.89 19.15
N TYR A 13 -8.71 4.29 20.31
CA TYR A 13 -9.18 5.05 21.48
C TYR A 13 -8.49 4.64 22.78
N TYR A 14 -7.19 4.31 22.72
CA TYR A 14 -6.41 3.95 23.91
C TYR A 14 -5.14 4.82 24.06
N PRO A 15 -5.05 5.73 25.05
CA PRO A 15 -3.76 6.30 25.47
C PRO A 15 -2.96 5.18 26.14
N PRO A 16 -1.68 4.89 25.80
CA PRO A 16 -0.63 5.70 25.14
C PRO A 16 -0.32 5.33 23.67
N PHE A 17 -1.33 4.99 22.86
CA PHE A 17 -1.11 4.45 21.52
C PHE A 17 -0.65 5.52 20.51
N GLU A 18 0.57 5.37 19.98
CA GLU A 18 1.11 6.20 18.89
C GLU A 18 0.63 5.68 17.53
N ALA A 19 0.32 6.59 16.60
CA ALA A 19 -0.07 6.23 15.24
C ALA A 19 1.12 5.60 14.49
N ARG A 20 1.16 4.28 14.43
CA ARG A 20 2.23 3.53 13.76
C ARG A 20 2.00 3.47 12.26
N LEU A 21 3.10 3.32 11.51
CA LEU A 21 3.07 3.23 10.05
C LEU A 21 2.17 2.10 9.54
N TRP A 22 2.11 0.96 10.25
CA TRP A 22 1.25 -0.16 9.86
C TRP A 22 -0.24 0.23 9.81
N ILE A 23 -0.70 1.15 10.66
CA ILE A 23 -2.11 1.61 10.65
C ILE A 23 -2.37 2.43 9.40
N LEU A 24 -1.42 3.31 9.03
CA LEU A 24 -1.52 4.07 7.79
C LEU A 24 -1.59 3.12 6.59
N TYR A 25 -0.77 2.07 6.60
CA TYR A 25 -0.80 1.03 5.59
C TYR A 25 -2.17 0.34 5.50
N GLU A 26 -2.75 -0.13 6.61
CA GLU A 26 -4.08 -0.77 6.62
C GLU A 26 -5.17 0.17 6.10
N VAL A 27 -5.15 1.46 6.51
CA VAL A 27 -6.09 2.46 6.01
C VAL A 27 -5.90 2.72 4.52
N ALA A 28 -4.65 2.78 4.04
CA ALA A 28 -4.34 2.96 2.63
C ALA A 28 -4.81 1.76 1.79
N GLU A 29 -4.48 0.54 2.22
CA GLU A 29 -4.89 -0.70 1.55
C GLU A 29 -6.40 -0.76 1.42
N TYR A 30 -7.11 -0.52 2.52
CA TYR A 30 -8.57 -0.48 2.50
C TYR A 30 -9.11 0.62 1.58
N MET A 31 -8.65 1.87 1.76
CA MET A 31 -9.17 3.02 1.04
C MET A 31 -8.94 2.92 -0.46
N LEU A 32 -7.76 2.45 -0.88
CA LEU A 32 -7.36 2.42 -2.29
C LEU A 32 -7.80 1.15 -3.01
N THR A 33 -8.18 0.11 -2.26
CA THR A 33 -8.68 -1.14 -2.85
C THR A 33 -10.16 -1.40 -2.58
N CYS A 34 -10.89 -0.60 -1.81
CA CYS A 34 -12.33 -0.78 -1.60
C CYS A 34 -13.18 0.00 -2.62
N SER A 35 -14.06 -0.70 -3.36
CA SER A 35 -14.95 -0.10 -4.35
C SER A 35 -16.08 0.77 -3.74
N GLY A 36 -16.32 0.66 -2.43
CA GLY A 36 -17.30 1.49 -1.70
C GLY A 36 -16.69 2.76 -1.08
N GLY A 37 -15.37 2.95 -1.22
CA GLY A 37 -14.64 3.98 -0.49
C GLY A 37 -14.57 3.70 1.02
N ILE A 38 -13.95 4.62 1.75
CA ILE A 38 -13.84 4.56 3.20
C ILE A 38 -14.79 5.58 3.85
N LEU A 39 -15.57 5.13 4.83
CA LEU A 39 -16.35 6.03 5.66
C LEU A 39 -15.39 6.81 6.56
N ARG A 40 -15.41 8.14 6.43
CA ARG A 40 -14.67 9.05 7.31
C ARG A 40 -15.31 9.09 8.69
N THR A 41 -14.52 8.76 9.71
CA THR A 41 -14.87 8.87 11.12
C THR A 41 -13.82 9.71 11.82
N PRO A 42 -14.12 10.33 12.98
CA PRO A 42 -13.12 11.09 13.75
C PRO A 42 -11.81 10.32 14.00
N ASP A 43 -11.91 8.99 14.08
CA ASP A 43 -10.77 8.11 14.31
C ASP A 43 -9.90 7.95 13.05
N ASN A 44 -10.48 7.71 11.89
CA ASN A 44 -9.68 7.45 10.70
C ASN A 44 -9.35 8.71 9.88
N GLU A 45 -9.99 9.85 10.16
CA GLU A 45 -9.92 11.07 9.35
C GLU A 45 -8.48 11.51 9.06
N LYS A 46 -7.61 11.47 10.08
CA LYS A 46 -6.18 11.83 9.94
C LYS A 46 -5.47 10.91 8.94
N PHE A 47 -5.71 9.60 9.04
CA PHE A 47 -5.07 8.62 8.16
C PHE A 47 -5.61 8.73 6.74
N VAL A 48 -6.93 8.91 6.59
CA VAL A 48 -7.56 9.16 5.28
C VAL A 48 -6.96 10.39 4.61
N SER A 49 -6.78 11.48 5.36
CA SER A 49 -6.15 12.70 4.85
C SER A 49 -4.70 12.47 4.42
N HIS A 50 -3.93 11.72 5.22
CA HIS A 50 -2.54 11.38 4.87
C HIS A 50 -2.47 10.45 3.65
N VAL A 51 -3.42 9.52 3.45
CA VAL A 51 -3.50 8.72 2.23
C VAL A 51 -3.74 9.59 1.00
N GLN A 52 -4.62 10.59 1.09
CA GLN A 52 -4.82 11.56 0.02
C GLN A 52 -3.56 12.38 -0.27
N GLU A 53 -2.82 12.77 0.78
CA GLU A 53 -1.53 13.44 0.65
C GLU A 53 -0.50 12.53 -0.06
N MET A 54 -0.45 11.23 0.26
CA MET A 54 0.45 10.29 -0.41
C MET A 54 0.16 10.19 -1.90
N LEU A 55 -1.11 10.23 -2.33
CA LEU A 55 -1.48 10.24 -3.74
C LEU A 55 -1.00 11.52 -4.47
N GLN A 56 -0.92 12.65 -3.77
CA GLN A 56 -0.56 13.96 -4.35
C GLN A 56 0.93 14.29 -4.28
N VAL A 57 1.56 13.99 -3.15
CA VAL A 57 2.93 14.42 -2.79
C VAL A 57 3.90 13.24 -2.76
N GLY A 58 3.41 12.02 -2.55
CA GLY A 58 4.20 10.81 -2.40
C GLY A 58 4.26 10.29 -0.96
N VAL A 59 4.67 9.03 -0.83
CA VAL A 59 4.64 8.28 0.45
C VAL A 59 5.71 8.77 1.42
N ARG A 60 7.00 8.73 1.03
CA ARG A 60 8.11 9.11 1.91
C ARG A 60 7.98 10.53 2.48
N PRO A 61 7.66 11.59 1.69
CA PRO A 61 7.48 12.93 2.25
C PRO A 61 6.36 12.99 3.29
N THR A 62 5.24 12.29 3.04
CA THR A 62 4.11 12.21 3.96
C THR A 62 4.48 11.51 5.26
N ILE A 63 5.16 10.35 5.17
CA ILE A 63 5.65 9.60 6.34
C ILE A 63 6.57 10.47 7.21
N GLN A 64 7.52 11.18 6.58
CA GLN A 64 8.49 12.03 7.28
C GLN A 64 7.82 13.24 7.92
N ARG A 65 6.91 13.92 7.20
CA ARG A 65 6.20 15.11 7.67
C ARG A 65 5.36 14.84 8.91
N HIS A 66 4.67 13.70 8.94
CA HIS A 66 3.78 13.33 10.03
C HIS A 66 4.44 12.47 11.10
N GLY A 67 5.75 12.20 10.98
CA GLY A 67 6.54 11.52 12.00
C GLY A 67 6.10 10.07 12.26
N TYR A 68 5.60 9.37 11.24
CA TYR A 68 5.21 7.97 11.37
C TYR A 68 6.41 7.09 11.73
N ARG A 69 6.20 6.17 12.67
CA ARG A 69 7.21 5.23 13.16
C ARG A 69 6.71 3.79 13.11
N SER A 70 7.65 2.86 13.06
CA SER A 70 7.42 1.44 13.33
C SER A 70 8.10 1.05 14.64
N THR A 71 7.65 -0.04 15.26
CA THR A 71 8.32 -0.58 16.45
C THR A 71 9.68 -1.17 16.10
N TYR A 72 9.79 -1.75 14.90
CA TYR A 72 11.02 -2.24 14.34
C TYR A 72 11.32 -1.47 13.05
N ASP A 73 12.56 -1.01 12.90
CA ASP A 73 12.99 -0.25 11.72
C ASP A 73 12.83 -1.08 10.43
N GLY A 74 13.05 -2.40 10.51
CA GLY A 74 12.82 -3.31 9.38
C GLY A 74 11.38 -3.26 8.85
N ASP A 75 10.37 -3.16 9.73
CA ASP A 75 8.98 -3.05 9.29
C ASP A 75 8.73 -1.76 8.49
N MET A 76 9.47 -0.69 8.80
CA MET A 76 9.35 0.57 8.09
C MET A 76 9.79 0.43 6.63
N GLU A 77 10.86 -0.33 6.36
CA GLU A 77 11.33 -0.58 5.00
C GLU A 77 10.30 -1.36 4.18
N PHE A 78 9.71 -2.41 4.76
CA PHE A 78 8.63 -3.15 4.10
C PHE A 78 7.41 -2.28 3.85
N LEU A 79 6.86 -1.64 4.90
CA LEU A 79 5.62 -0.86 4.78
C LEU A 79 5.76 0.32 3.82
N THR A 80 6.94 0.93 3.73
CA THR A 80 7.21 2.00 2.75
C THR A 80 7.14 1.47 1.32
N ALA A 81 7.79 0.34 1.02
CA ALA A 81 7.73 -0.28 -0.31
C ALA A 81 6.30 -0.69 -0.70
N TRP A 82 5.56 -1.28 0.25
CA TRP A 82 4.15 -1.64 0.08
C TRP A 82 3.27 -0.41 -0.24
N LEU A 83 3.40 0.66 0.54
CA LEU A 83 2.65 1.90 0.34
C LEU A 83 2.97 2.57 -1.00
N GLU A 84 4.25 2.65 -1.36
CA GLU A 84 4.67 3.29 -2.62
C GLU A 84 4.15 2.52 -3.84
N LEU A 85 4.23 1.19 -3.82
CA LEU A 85 3.67 0.37 -4.89
C LEU A 85 2.15 0.55 -4.98
N LEU A 86 1.43 0.53 -3.86
CA LEU A 86 -0.03 0.71 -3.85
C LEU A 86 -0.45 2.08 -4.41
N VAL A 87 0.22 3.15 -3.96
CA VAL A 87 -0.02 4.52 -4.45
C VAL A 87 0.32 4.63 -5.94
N LEU A 88 1.43 4.04 -6.38
CA LEU A 88 1.83 4.03 -7.78
C LEU A 88 0.79 3.35 -8.66
N LEU A 89 0.35 2.14 -8.31
CA LEU A 89 -0.68 1.40 -9.07
C LEU A 89 -2.01 2.17 -9.14
N THR A 90 -2.37 2.84 -8.04
CA THR A 90 -3.57 3.68 -7.97
C THR A 90 -3.47 4.90 -8.88
N ASN A 91 -2.34 5.62 -8.84
CA ASN A 91 -2.09 6.77 -9.71
C ASN A 91 -2.02 6.36 -11.19
N LEU A 92 -1.52 5.16 -11.47
CA LEU A 92 -1.57 4.52 -12.78
C LEU A 92 -2.93 3.89 -13.08
N GLN A 93 -3.99 4.16 -12.31
CA GLN A 93 -5.35 3.71 -12.59
C GLN A 93 -5.45 2.21 -12.97
N VAL A 94 -4.63 1.38 -12.33
CA VAL A 94 -4.72 -0.08 -12.48
C VAL A 94 -6.05 -0.51 -11.85
N ASP A 95 -6.73 -1.47 -12.49
CA ASP A 95 -8.01 -1.96 -12.00
C ASP A 95 -7.90 -2.47 -10.56
N ILE A 96 -8.89 -2.14 -9.73
CA ILE A 96 -8.88 -2.45 -8.30
C ILE A 96 -8.70 -3.95 -8.05
N ASP A 97 -9.30 -4.82 -8.87
CA ASP A 97 -9.16 -6.27 -8.70
C ASP A 97 -7.75 -6.75 -9.07
N ASP A 98 -7.12 -6.12 -10.06
CA ASP A 98 -5.72 -6.40 -10.41
C ASP A 98 -4.76 -5.92 -9.32
N VAL A 99 -5.00 -4.73 -8.74
CA VAL A 99 -4.25 -4.24 -7.57
C VAL A 99 -4.36 -5.24 -6.42
N ARG A 100 -5.58 -5.66 -6.06
CA ARG A 100 -5.81 -6.64 -4.98
C ARG A 100 -5.09 -7.96 -5.22
N ARG A 101 -5.11 -8.48 -6.46
CA ARG A 101 -4.43 -9.72 -6.83
C ARG A 101 -2.91 -9.57 -6.70
N LEU A 102 -2.35 -8.47 -7.19
CA LEU A 102 -0.92 -8.21 -7.13
C LEU A 102 -0.46 -8.07 -5.68
N MET A 103 -1.14 -7.24 -4.89
CA MET A 103 -0.84 -7.05 -3.47
C MET A 103 -0.94 -8.37 -2.70
N SER A 104 -2.01 -9.15 -2.92
CA SER A 104 -2.14 -10.49 -2.32
C SER A 104 -0.97 -11.41 -2.70
N HIS A 105 -0.56 -11.42 -3.96
CA HIS A 105 0.56 -12.25 -4.39
C HIS A 105 1.86 -11.86 -3.69
N ILE A 106 2.14 -10.56 -3.54
CA ILE A 106 3.33 -10.07 -2.84
C ILE A 106 3.30 -10.47 -1.36
N THR A 107 2.13 -10.44 -0.70
CA THR A 107 1.99 -10.88 0.71
C THR A 107 2.39 -12.34 0.86
N TRP A 108 1.81 -13.21 0.04
CA TRP A 108 1.89 -14.66 0.24
C TRP A 108 3.12 -15.31 -0.42
N HIS A 109 3.74 -14.63 -1.38
CA HIS A 109 4.91 -15.10 -2.10
C HIS A 109 6.10 -14.14 -1.91
N SER A 110 6.49 -13.95 -0.65
CA SER A 110 7.57 -13.07 -0.21
C SER A 110 8.98 -13.43 -0.74
N LYS A 111 9.14 -14.44 -1.60
CA LYS A 111 10.39 -14.79 -2.31
C LYS A 111 10.35 -14.60 -3.83
N THR A 112 9.18 -14.33 -4.41
CA THR A 112 9.03 -14.06 -5.85
C THR A 112 9.67 -12.73 -6.24
N ALA A 113 10.78 -12.78 -6.98
CA ALA A 113 11.50 -11.58 -7.41
C ALA A 113 10.74 -10.77 -8.47
N ALA A 114 10.12 -11.45 -9.43
CA ALA A 114 9.39 -10.83 -10.53
C ALA A 114 7.99 -11.41 -10.67
N ILE A 115 6.99 -10.55 -10.91
CA ILE A 115 5.60 -10.94 -11.14
C ILE A 115 5.14 -10.36 -12.47
N TRP A 116 4.63 -11.20 -13.35
CA TRP A 116 4.07 -10.80 -14.64
C TRP A 116 2.58 -11.10 -14.65
N THR A 117 1.75 -10.09 -14.93
CA THR A 117 0.29 -10.25 -14.99
C THR A 117 -0.30 -9.42 -16.11
N ASN A 118 -1.29 -9.99 -16.79
CA ASN A 118 -2.11 -9.23 -17.73
C ASN A 118 -3.20 -8.50 -16.95
N THR A 119 -3.32 -7.21 -17.20
CA THR A 119 -4.37 -6.33 -16.66
C THR A 119 -5.14 -5.72 -17.80
N MET A 120 -6.25 -5.03 -17.49
CA MET A 120 -6.96 -4.22 -18.49
C MET A 120 -6.10 -3.09 -19.08
N ARG A 121 -5.03 -2.68 -18.38
CA ARG A 121 -4.05 -1.71 -18.89
C ARG A 121 -2.93 -2.34 -19.71
N GLY A 122 -2.88 -3.67 -19.86
CA GLY A 122 -1.83 -4.38 -20.57
C GLY A 122 -0.94 -5.23 -19.65
N LEU A 123 0.24 -5.59 -20.14
CA LEU A 123 1.18 -6.42 -19.39
C LEU A 123 1.85 -5.58 -18.30
N VAL A 124 1.65 -5.99 -17.04
CA VAL A 124 2.34 -5.46 -15.87
C VAL A 124 3.48 -6.39 -15.51
N GLN A 125 4.68 -5.84 -15.39
CA GLN A 125 5.87 -6.53 -14.89
C GLN A 125 6.34 -5.82 -13.63
N LEU A 126 6.34 -6.52 -12.50
CA LEU A 126 6.82 -6.00 -11.23
C LEU A 126 8.13 -6.70 -10.88
N HIS A 127 9.22 -5.94 -10.78
CA HIS A 127 10.54 -6.36 -10.31
C HIS A 127 10.76 -5.81 -8.90
N ARG A 128 10.31 -6.56 -7.91
CA ARG A 128 10.08 -5.98 -6.58
C ARG A 128 11.36 -5.68 -5.81
N PHE A 129 12.43 -6.44 -6.04
CA PHE A 129 13.70 -6.29 -5.33
C PHE A 129 14.60 -5.23 -5.98
N GLU A 130 14.26 -4.86 -7.20
CA GLU A 130 14.85 -3.78 -7.97
C GLU A 130 14.06 -2.48 -7.78
N GLY A 131 12.81 -2.57 -7.29
CA GLY A 131 11.93 -1.42 -7.08
C GLY A 131 11.37 -0.88 -8.39
N GLU A 132 11.09 -1.76 -9.36
CA GLU A 132 10.69 -1.37 -10.71
C GLU A 132 9.34 -1.99 -11.09
N LEU A 133 8.51 -1.17 -11.72
CA LEU A 133 7.20 -1.53 -12.27
C LEU A 133 7.18 -1.11 -13.74
N ILE A 134 6.89 -2.04 -14.64
CA ILE A 134 6.81 -1.81 -16.07
C ILE A 134 5.38 -2.07 -16.53
N ILE A 135 4.76 -1.10 -17.21
CA ILE A 135 3.42 -1.25 -17.81
C ILE A 135 3.50 -0.75 -19.25
N ASN A 136 3.24 -1.63 -20.22
CA ASN A 136 3.34 -1.30 -21.66
C ASN A 136 4.66 -0.60 -22.04
N GLU A 137 5.79 -1.13 -21.59
CA GLU A 137 7.13 -0.56 -21.85
C GLU A 137 7.44 0.77 -21.13
N GLU A 138 6.50 1.33 -20.37
CA GLU A 138 6.78 2.47 -19.49
C GLU A 138 7.33 2.00 -18.15
N HIS A 139 8.43 2.61 -17.72
CA HIS A 139 9.15 2.25 -16.50
C HIS A 139 8.83 3.20 -15.35
N TYR A 140 8.50 2.63 -14.21
CA TYR A 140 8.19 3.33 -12.98
C TYR A 140 9.03 2.76 -11.83
N THR A 141 9.41 3.62 -10.89
CA THR A 141 10.27 3.24 -9.77
C THR A 141 9.58 3.45 -8.43
N PHE A 142 9.88 2.59 -7.48
CA PHE A 142 9.47 2.69 -6.08
C PHE A 142 10.56 2.10 -5.19
N THR A 143 10.41 2.20 -3.88
CA THR A 143 11.34 1.65 -2.89
C THR A 143 11.44 0.12 -3.06
N PRO A 144 12.63 -0.45 -3.31
CA PRO A 144 12.78 -1.89 -3.40
C PRO A 144 12.33 -2.58 -2.11
N PHE A 145 11.68 -3.73 -2.25
CA PHE A 145 11.36 -4.58 -1.11
C PHE A 145 12.65 -5.16 -0.50
N PRO A 146 12.79 -5.21 0.83
CA PRO A 146 13.92 -5.89 1.45
C PRO A 146 13.96 -7.38 1.09
N ARG A 147 15.17 -7.94 0.91
CA ARG A 147 15.38 -9.38 0.70
C ARG A 147 15.40 -10.08 2.06
N LEU A 148 14.43 -10.96 2.31
CA LEU A 148 14.37 -11.86 3.46
C LEU A 148 15.22 -13.12 3.23
#